data_AF-A0A832DVZ2-F1
#
_entry.id   AF-A0A832DVZ2-F1
#
_cell.length_a   1.000
_cell.length_b   1.000
_cell.length_c   1.000
_cell.angle_alpha   90.00
_cell.angle_beta   90.00
_cell.angle_gamma   90.00
#
_symmetry.space_group_name_H-M   'P 1'
#
loop_
_entity.id
_entity.type
_entity.pdbx_description
1 polymer ?
#
loop_
_entity_poly.entity_id
_entity_poly.type
_entity_poly.pdbx_seq_one_letter_code
_entity_poly.pdbx_strand_id
1 'polypeptide(L)'
;MSDISDDQVVITRAEYDELLAYRAADPRRRPEAVTAMIAAGDSPLRAWRRYRGLTQVKLAAAGAIGQGYLSELEDGKKSASRETLHFLARALEVAPAALLPGLPQRLR
;
A
#
# COMPACT_ATOMS: atom_id res chain seq x y z
N MET A 1 -12.23 33.36 -11.40
CA MET A 1 -13.16 32.23 -11.22
C MET A 1 -12.72 31.19 -12.23
N SER A 2 -11.85 30.25 -11.84
CA SER A 2 -11.31 29.28 -12.81
C SER A 2 -12.34 28.17 -13.00
N ASP A 3 -12.91 28.18 -14.20
CA ASP A 3 -13.83 27.19 -14.74
C ASP A 3 -13.07 25.85 -14.84
N ILE A 4 -13.27 24.96 -13.85
CA ILE A 4 -12.88 23.56 -13.98
C ILE A 4 -13.94 22.98 -14.91
N SER A 5 -13.68 23.08 -16.22
CA SER A 5 -14.42 22.33 -17.22
C SER A 5 -14.27 20.85 -16.86
N ASP A 6 -15.35 20.28 -16.31
CA ASP A 6 -15.45 18.87 -15.99
C ASP A 6 -15.45 18.14 -17.34
N ASP A 7 -14.29 17.60 -17.72
CA ASP A 7 -14.08 16.85 -18.96
C ASP A 7 -14.82 15.50 -18.85
N GLN A 8 -16.13 15.54 -19.09
CA GLN A 8 -17.01 14.38 -18.96
C GLN A 8 -16.95 13.51 -20.21
N VAL A 9 -16.60 12.24 -20.02
CA VAL A 9 -16.62 11.21 -21.07
C VAL A 9 -17.89 10.38 -20.94
N VAL A 10 -18.69 10.32 -22.01
CA VAL A 10 -19.90 9.48 -22.08
C VAL A 10 -19.52 8.12 -22.68
N ILE A 11 -19.74 7.06 -21.91
CA ILE A 11 -19.54 5.67 -22.30
C ILE A 11 -20.84 4.89 -22.13
N THR A 12 -20.94 3.75 -22.81
CA THR A 12 -22.07 2.84 -22.66
C THR A 12 -22.05 2.14 -21.30
N ARG A 13 -23.21 1.59 -20.89
CA ARG A 13 -23.30 0.82 -19.65
C ARG A 13 -22.35 -0.41 -19.66
N ALA A 14 -22.21 -1.08 -20.81
CA ALA A 14 -21.33 -2.22 -20.96
C ALA A 14 -19.85 -1.83 -20.74
N GLU A 15 -19.40 -0.75 -21.37
CA GLU A 15 -18.03 -0.22 -21.19
C GLU A 15 -17.77 0.23 -19.74
N TYR A 16 -18.78 0.81 -19.09
CA TYR A 16 -18.70 1.17 -17.67
C TYR A 16 -18.50 -0.07 -16.77
N ASP A 17 -19.28 -1.13 -17.02
CA ASP A 17 -19.18 -2.38 -16.27
C ASP A 17 -17.81 -3.07 -16.52
N GLU A 18 -17.27 -3.00 -17.75
CA GLU A 18 -15.91 -3.48 -18.08
C GLU A 18 -14.82 -2.69 -17.36
N LEU A 19 -14.92 -1.37 -17.30
CA LEU A 19 -13.99 -0.53 -16.54
C LEU A 19 -14.03 -0.81 -15.03
N LEU A 20 -15.23 -1.05 -14.50
CA LEU A 20 -15.42 -1.48 -13.12
C LEU A 20 -14.74 -2.83 -12.87
N ALA A 21 -14.93 -3.80 -13.76
CA ALA A 21 -14.30 -5.11 -13.67
C ALA A 21 -12.77 -5.02 -13.75
N TYR A 22 -12.23 -4.23 -14.68
CA TYR A 22 -10.80 -3.97 -14.80
C TYR A 22 -10.23 -3.36 -13.51
N ARG A 23 -10.91 -2.37 -12.95
CA ARG A 23 -10.50 -1.72 -11.69
C ARG A 23 -10.60 -2.66 -10.49
N ALA A 24 -11.59 -3.54 -10.47
CA ALA A 24 -11.74 -4.56 -9.42
C ALA A 24 -10.65 -5.63 -9.52
N ALA A 25 -10.23 -5.98 -10.74
CA ALA A 25 -9.21 -6.99 -11.01
C ALA A 25 -7.77 -6.48 -10.89
N ASP A 26 -7.54 -5.18 -10.67
CA ASP A 26 -6.19 -4.61 -10.58
C ASP A 26 -5.40 -5.25 -9.42
N PRO A 27 -4.41 -6.12 -9.72
CA PRO A 27 -3.64 -6.81 -8.69
C PRO A 27 -2.76 -5.86 -7.88
N ARG A 28 -2.61 -4.60 -8.32
CA ARG A 28 -1.90 -3.54 -7.60
C ARG A 28 -2.78 -2.85 -6.55
N ARG A 29 -4.10 -3.06 -6.58
CA ARG A 29 -5.02 -2.49 -5.61
C ARG A 29 -4.72 -3.06 -4.21
N ARG A 30 -4.54 -2.17 -3.23
CA ARG A 30 -4.45 -2.59 -1.83
C ARG A 30 -5.78 -3.20 -1.38
N PRO A 31 -5.77 -4.26 -0.55
CA PRO A 31 -6.96 -4.73 0.13
C PRO A 31 -7.68 -3.59 0.86
N GLU A 32 -9.00 -3.68 0.95
CA GLU A 32 -9.82 -2.64 1.60
C GLU A 32 -9.43 -2.46 3.06
N ALA A 33 -9.16 -3.54 3.79
CA ALA A 33 -8.67 -3.49 5.16
C ALA A 33 -7.35 -2.72 5.30
N VAL A 34 -6.39 -2.93 4.39
CA VAL A 34 -5.12 -2.17 4.37
C VAL A 34 -5.39 -0.69 4.10
N THR A 35 -6.28 -0.39 3.17
CA THR A 35 -6.66 0.98 2.83
C THR A 35 -7.31 1.69 4.01
N ALA A 36 -8.22 1.02 4.71
CA ALA A 36 -8.89 1.56 5.91
C ALA A 36 -7.90 1.82 7.06
N MET A 37 -6.96 0.90 7.30
CA MET A 37 -5.91 1.09 8.32
C MET A 37 -5.02 2.30 8.00
N ILE A 38 -4.60 2.47 6.75
CA ILE A 38 -3.81 3.63 6.32
C ILE A 38 -4.61 4.93 6.49
N ALA A 39 -5.88 4.94 6.11
CA ALA A 39 -6.76 6.09 6.32
C ALA A 39 -6.96 6.42 7.81
N ALA A 40 -6.92 5.42 8.69
CA ALA A 40 -6.96 5.57 10.14
C ALA A 40 -5.61 6.00 10.76
N GLY A 41 -4.56 6.18 9.95
CA GLY A 41 -3.26 6.70 10.39
C GLY A 41 -2.16 5.66 10.54
N ASP A 42 -2.40 4.37 10.25
CA ASP A 42 -1.30 3.41 10.18
C ASP A 42 -0.38 3.73 9.00
N SER A 43 0.94 3.57 9.18
CA SER A 43 1.85 3.53 8.05
C SER A 43 1.55 2.34 7.13
N PRO A 44 1.84 2.41 5.83
CA PRO A 44 1.61 1.30 4.92
C PRO A 44 2.30 0.00 5.38
N LEU A 45 3.51 0.10 5.92
CA LEU A 45 4.24 -1.03 6.50
C LEU A 45 3.46 -1.69 7.65
N ARG A 46 2.96 -0.90 8.59
CA ARG A 46 2.17 -1.40 9.73
C ARG A 46 0.85 -2.02 9.27
N ALA A 47 0.15 -1.37 8.35
CA ALA A 47 -1.13 -1.83 7.82
C ALA A 47 -0.98 -3.19 7.12
N TRP A 48 0.04 -3.35 6.27
CA TRP A 48 0.33 -4.63 5.63
C TRP A 48 0.75 -5.71 6.62
N ARG A 49 1.59 -5.37 7.62
CA ARG A 49 1.96 -6.33 8.66
C ARG A 49 0.75 -6.86 9.41
N ARG A 50 -0.15 -5.97 9.83
CA ARG A 50 -1.41 -6.32 10.52
C ARG A 50 -2.32 -7.17 9.64
N TYR A 51 -2.47 -6.78 8.37
CA TYR A 51 -3.25 -7.53 7.40
C TYR A 51 -2.73 -8.97 7.20
N ARG A 52 -1.40 -9.17 7.23
CA ARG A 52 -0.77 -10.50 7.16
C ARG A 52 -0.71 -11.24 8.50
N GLY A 53 -1.25 -10.67 9.59
CA GLY A 53 -1.25 -11.30 10.91
C GLY A 53 0.14 -11.45 11.53
N LEU A 54 1.14 -10.68 11.08
CA LEU A 54 2.51 -10.79 11.58
C LEU A 54 2.74 -9.89 12.81
N THR A 55 3.46 -10.41 13.80
CA THR A 55 3.99 -9.58 14.88
C THR A 55 5.19 -8.78 14.40
N GLN A 56 5.54 -7.69 15.09
CA GLN A 56 6.75 -6.94 14.76
C GLN A 56 8.00 -7.83 14.87
N VAL A 57 8.09 -8.69 15.87
CA VAL A 57 9.21 -9.64 16.02
C VAL A 57 9.33 -10.56 14.81
N LYS A 58 8.21 -11.13 14.33
CA LYS A 58 8.21 -12.02 13.15
C LYS A 58 8.64 -11.30 11.88
N LEU A 59 8.11 -10.11 11.62
CA LEU A 59 8.47 -9.36 10.43
C LEU A 59 9.92 -8.84 10.49
N ALA A 60 10.37 -8.41 11.67
CA ALA A 60 11.74 -7.93 11.87
C ALA A 60 12.77 -9.04 11.60
N ALA A 61 12.50 -10.26 12.09
CA ALA A 61 13.31 -11.43 11.80
C ALA A 61 13.38 -11.73 10.29
N ALA A 62 12.25 -11.65 9.58
CA ALA A 62 12.22 -11.83 8.12
C ALA A 62 12.97 -10.74 7.34
N GLY A 63 13.04 -9.53 7.90
CA GLY A 63 13.82 -8.41 7.38
C GLY A 63 15.29 -8.38 7.82
N ALA A 64 15.74 -9.36 8.60
CA ALA A 64 17.06 -9.39 9.25
C ALA A 64 17.40 -8.10 10.02
N ILE A 65 16.39 -7.52 10.70
CA ILE A 65 16.51 -6.30 11.49
C ILE A 65 16.03 -6.50 12.93
N GLY A 66 16.42 -5.59 13.83
CA GLY A 66 15.89 -5.56 15.18
C GLY A 66 14.43 -5.09 15.24
N GLN A 67 13.65 -5.61 16.20
CA GLN A 67 12.25 -5.21 16.40
C GLN A 67 12.11 -3.71 16.71
N GLY A 68 13.04 -3.12 17.47
CA GLY A 68 13.07 -1.67 17.72
C GLY A 68 13.22 -0.86 16.43
N TYR A 69 14.09 -1.30 15.52
CA TYR A 69 14.24 -0.63 14.22
C TYR A 69 12.96 -0.76 13.38
N LEU A 70 12.33 -1.94 13.34
CA LEU A 70 11.02 -2.09 12.68
C LEU A 70 9.96 -1.14 13.27
N SER A 71 9.93 -0.97 14.60
CA SER A 71 9.00 -0.03 15.23
C SER A 71 9.24 1.42 14.79
N GLU A 72 10.51 1.85 14.72
CA GLU A 72 10.88 3.17 14.22
C GLU A 72 10.50 3.37 12.74
N LEU A 73 10.63 2.31 11.91
CA LEU A 73 10.16 2.32 10.52
C LEU A 73 8.64 2.48 10.44
N GLU A 74 7.89 1.75 11.27
CA GLU A 74 6.42 1.83 11.30
C GLU A 74 5.90 3.18 11.79
N ASP A 75 6.62 3.82 12.70
CA ASP A 75 6.32 5.17 13.20
C ASP A 75 6.80 6.28 12.24
N GLY A 76 7.51 5.94 11.15
CA GLY A 76 8.07 6.90 10.21
C GLY A 76 9.27 7.70 10.76
N LYS A 77 9.85 7.29 11.89
CA LYS A 77 11.02 7.93 12.52
C LYS A 77 12.31 7.66 11.74
N LYS A 78 12.36 6.53 11.02
CA LYS A 78 13.48 6.15 10.15
C LYS A 78 12.97 5.64 8.81
N SER A 79 13.84 5.72 7.82
CA SER A 79 13.65 5.11 6.51
C SER A 79 14.40 3.77 6.44
N ALA A 80 13.83 2.81 5.74
CA ALA A 80 14.48 1.54 5.45
C ALA A 80 15.52 1.73 4.32
N SER A 81 16.61 0.97 4.37
CA SER A 81 17.47 0.80 3.20
C SER A 81 16.69 0.09 2.08
N ARG A 82 17.17 0.19 0.82
CA ARG A 82 16.56 -0.53 -0.31
C ARG A 82 16.49 -2.04 -0.07
N GLU A 83 17.54 -2.60 0.52
CA GLU A 83 17.66 -4.02 0.81
C GLU A 83 16.66 -4.45 1.89
N THR A 84 16.63 -3.74 3.03
CA THR A 84 15.64 -4.00 4.09
C THR A 84 14.21 -3.88 3.57
N LEU A 85 13.91 -2.84 2.78
CA LEU A 85 12.59 -2.66 2.18
C LEU A 85 12.21 -3.85 1.29
N HIS A 86 13.16 -4.39 0.53
CA HIS A 86 12.92 -5.55 -0.34
C HIS A 86 12.63 -6.81 0.47
N PHE A 87 13.38 -7.07 1.56
CA PHE A 87 13.12 -8.22 2.43
C PHE A 87 11.76 -8.13 3.14
N LEU A 88 11.42 -6.95 3.68
CA LEU A 88 10.13 -6.72 4.31
C LEU A 88 8.97 -6.90 3.31
N ALA A 89 9.12 -6.38 2.10
CA ALA A 89 8.11 -6.51 1.04
C ALA A 89 7.90 -7.97 0.63
N ARG A 90 8.99 -8.74 0.50
CA ARG A 90 8.91 -10.18 0.23
C ARG A 90 8.19 -10.94 1.34
N ALA A 91 8.51 -10.64 2.60
CA ALA A 91 7.85 -11.28 3.76
C ALA A 91 6.35 -10.94 3.86
N LEU A 92 5.94 -9.79 3.32
CA LEU A 92 4.55 -9.33 3.29
C LEU A 92 3.82 -9.70 1.98
N GLU A 93 4.52 -10.34 1.04
CA GLU A 93 4.00 -10.72 -0.28
C GLU A 93 3.43 -9.52 -1.05
N VAL A 94 4.19 -8.44 -1.11
CA VAL A 94 3.84 -7.21 -1.83
C VAL A 94 5.04 -6.62 -2.57
N ALA A 95 4.79 -5.73 -3.52
CA ALA A 95 5.85 -4.92 -4.12
C ALA A 95 6.43 -3.93 -3.08
N PRO A 96 7.73 -3.59 -3.13
CA PRO A 96 8.34 -2.59 -2.22
C PRO A 96 7.61 -1.25 -2.20
N ALA A 97 7.07 -0.81 -3.35
CA ALA A 97 6.28 0.41 -3.46
C ALA A 97 5.00 0.40 -2.60
N ALA A 98 4.47 -0.77 -2.26
CA ALA A 98 3.29 -0.88 -1.41
C ALA A 98 3.55 -0.48 0.05
N LEU A 99 4.82 -0.44 0.47
CA LEU A 99 5.24 -0.10 1.83
C LEU A 99 5.60 1.38 2.01
N LEU A 100 5.71 2.14 0.92
CA LEU A 100 6.11 3.55 0.97
C LEU A 100 4.92 4.48 1.26
N PRO A 101 5.13 5.54 2.08
CA PRO A 101 4.10 6.55 2.33
C PRO A 101 3.81 7.38 1.08
N GLY A 102 2.57 7.87 0.96
CA GLY A 102 2.22 8.90 -0.02
C GLY A 102 2.17 8.47 -1.50
N LEU A 103 2.48 7.22 -1.85
CA LEU A 103 2.29 6.75 -3.22
C LEU A 103 0.79 6.52 -3.50
N PRO A 104 0.16 7.27 -4.44
CA PRO A 104 -1.11 6.85 -4.99
C PRO A 104 -0.88 5.51 -5.68
N GLN A 105 -1.65 4.50 -5.31
CA GLN A 105 -1.64 3.20 -6.01
C GLN A 105 -2.37 3.28 -7.37
N ARG A 106 -2.41 4.47 -7.97
CA ARG A 106 -2.96 4.74 -9.30
C ARG A 106 -1.88 5.47 -10.07
N LEU A 107 -1.41 4.86 -11.16
CA LEU A 107 -0.85 5.46 -12.38
C LEU A 107 0.01 4.41 -13.11
N ARG A 108 -0.60 3.62 -13.98
CA ARG A 108 -0.62 3.80 -15.45
C ARG A 108 -1.50 2.71 -16.04
#